data_AF-A0A8C1CZT7-F1
#
_entry.id   AF-A0A8C1CZT7-F1
#
_cell.length_a   1.000
_cell.length_b   1.000
_cell.length_c   1.000
_cell.angle_alpha   90.00
_cell.angle_beta   90.00
_cell.angle_gamma   90.00
#
_symmetry.space_group_name_H-M   'P 1'
#
loop_
_entity.id
_entity.type
_entity.pdbx_description
1 polymer ?
#
loop_
_entity_poly.entity_id
_entity_poly.type
_entity_poly.pdbx_seq_one_letter_code
_entity_poly.pdbx_strand_id
1 'polypeptide(L)'
;MTEKRGKMSLSQKQSVRSGSHVSVKSDRSKDEDMPNFSEKKTSIKRLQYETLDPDLQSHRNHKNFTDSLLQIFQDLESKMITFLKKELEKFKKILQKDDMQYFVKDFNENRCRNKEAALDLTLYFLREMKQDEAADTLEDELFFIHQLKCSLKKKYQCVFEGIAKQGDSTLLKNIYTDLYITQGCSEQVNTEHEVRQIEVSSRRHESQEIQVECKNLFEAPEQDAQIRTVLTKGVAGIGKSVSVQKFVLDWAEGKENQDISFIFPLPFREMNLKEQEKLSLMDLITQFFPETKGLNLTRRNQFKVLFILDGLDECRLPLNFKDNETWSDVSSPASLDVLLTNLIKGNLLPSALIWITSRPAAASKIPPDCIDRLTEIRGFNDAQKEEYFRKRITDENQAKEIIDHVKQSKSLFIMCHIPVFCWISATVLQNILEEKRNNVVKNNQADDASKTLQESNTEDTPKTLTQMYTHFLRFQIQQSRRKYDGEHTPDVSWDKDAIFSLGKLAFDQLERNNVIFYDTDLEACGIDVYKASVYSGMCTQIFKEETGIVLGTMYCFVHLSIQEFIAALYAHLFLDINKKYVFDQDSTEQENKSETMIDLLKTTVDKALESDNGHLDLFS
;
A
#
# COMPACT_ATOMS: atom_id res chain seq x y z
N MET A 1 26.44 -36.03 35.95
CA MET A 1 25.80 -36.89 36.97
C MET A 1 24.43 -36.31 37.28
N THR A 2 23.37 -37.11 37.06
CA THR A 2 21.96 -36.99 37.51
C THR A 2 21.23 -35.68 37.17
N GLU A 3 20.39 -35.55 36.13
CA GLU A 3 19.26 -36.37 35.63
C GLU A 3 18.09 -36.51 36.62
N LYS A 4 16.94 -35.91 36.30
CA LYS A 4 15.62 -36.41 36.76
C LYS A 4 14.53 -36.13 35.72
N ARG A 5 14.10 -37.23 35.12
CA ARG A 5 12.90 -37.43 34.31
C ARG A 5 11.63 -37.34 35.17
N GLY A 6 10.52 -36.97 34.53
CA GLY A 6 9.15 -37.26 34.97
C GLY A 6 8.20 -37.15 33.78
N LYS A 7 7.59 -38.26 33.38
CA LYS A 7 6.75 -38.47 32.18
C LYS A 7 5.30 -38.75 32.60
N MET A 8 4.37 -38.51 31.66
CA MET A 8 2.96 -39.01 31.56
C MET A 8 1.94 -38.33 32.49
N SER A 9 0.68 -38.08 32.10
CA SER A 9 -0.24 -38.87 31.24
C SER A 9 -1.41 -38.05 30.66
N LEU A 10 -1.94 -38.49 29.51
CA LEU A 10 -3.24 -38.13 28.93
C LEU A 10 -4.43 -38.51 29.83
N SER A 11 -5.53 -37.75 29.72
CA SER A 11 -6.89 -38.32 29.78
C SER A 11 -7.93 -37.43 29.09
N GLN A 12 -8.61 -38.00 28.10
CA GLN A 12 -9.90 -37.58 27.55
C GLN A 12 -10.99 -37.53 28.64
N LYS A 13 -11.98 -36.64 28.50
CA LYS A 13 -13.35 -36.89 28.96
C LYS A 13 -14.37 -36.03 28.19
N GLN A 14 -15.25 -36.73 27.46
CA GLN A 14 -16.50 -36.24 26.90
C GLN A 14 -17.62 -36.21 27.96
N SER A 15 -18.60 -35.33 27.72
CA SER A 15 -20.04 -35.44 28.03
C SER A 15 -20.47 -35.42 29.50
N VAL A 16 -21.35 -34.47 29.86
CA VAL A 16 -22.71 -34.75 30.39
C VAL A 16 -23.61 -33.51 30.21
N ARG A 17 -24.81 -33.76 29.69
CA ARG A 17 -26.01 -32.90 29.62
C ARG A 17 -26.46 -32.39 30.99
N SER A 18 -26.98 -31.16 31.02
CA SER A 18 -28.06 -30.78 31.96
C SER A 18 -29.02 -29.84 31.23
N GLY A 19 -30.29 -30.23 31.16
CA GLY A 19 -31.39 -29.40 30.70
C GLY A 19 -32.27 -29.02 31.87
N SER A 20 -32.99 -27.91 31.75
CA SER A 20 -34.13 -27.61 32.60
C SER A 20 -35.22 -26.95 31.77
N HIS A 21 -36.29 -27.71 31.58
CA HIS A 21 -37.59 -27.28 31.06
C HIS A 21 -38.30 -26.37 32.06
N VAL A 22 -39.02 -25.36 31.57
CA VAL A 22 -40.26 -24.87 32.20
C VAL A 22 -41.31 -24.71 31.10
N SER A 23 -42.41 -25.45 31.23
CA SER A 23 -43.61 -25.31 30.40
C SER A 23 -44.73 -24.69 31.24
N VAL A 24 -45.52 -23.78 30.65
CA VAL A 24 -46.91 -23.52 31.07
C VAL A 24 -47.75 -23.35 29.80
N LYS A 25 -48.87 -24.09 29.73
CA LYS A 25 -49.88 -24.13 28.66
C LYS A 25 -50.89 -22.99 28.80
N SER A 26 -51.49 -22.52 27.69
CA SER A 26 -52.96 -22.51 27.47
C SER A 26 -53.39 -21.87 26.12
N ASP A 27 -53.96 -22.72 25.24
CA ASP A 27 -55.17 -22.62 24.38
C ASP A 27 -55.70 -21.33 23.69
N ARG A 28 -56.09 -21.59 22.41
CA ARG A 28 -57.24 -21.10 21.59
C ARG A 28 -57.12 -19.90 20.61
N SER A 29 -56.98 -20.26 19.33
CA SER A 29 -57.69 -19.84 18.10
C SER A 29 -58.38 -18.46 17.99
N LYS A 30 -58.00 -17.65 16.97
CA LYS A 30 -58.84 -17.22 15.82
C LYS A 30 -58.04 -16.31 14.85
N ASP A 31 -58.54 -16.25 13.63
CA ASP A 31 -58.00 -15.76 12.36
C ASP A 31 -57.63 -14.26 12.24
N GLU A 32 -56.81 -14.04 11.18
CA GLU A 32 -56.75 -12.93 10.21
C GLU A 32 -55.75 -11.75 10.35
N ASP A 33 -55.00 -11.61 9.24
CA ASP A 33 -54.39 -10.45 8.57
C ASP A 33 -53.10 -9.74 9.05
N MET A 34 -51.99 -10.04 8.37
CA MET A 34 -51.28 -9.09 7.48
C MET A 34 -50.14 -9.78 6.66
N PRO A 35 -49.71 -9.20 5.52
CA PRO A 35 -49.15 -9.91 4.37
C PRO A 35 -47.63 -9.73 4.11
N ASN A 36 -47.13 -10.62 3.23
CA ASN A 36 -46.07 -10.50 2.21
C ASN A 36 -44.77 -9.73 2.49
N PHE A 37 -43.64 -10.41 2.30
CA PHE A 37 -42.71 -10.05 1.21
C PHE A 37 -41.98 -11.30 0.66
N SER A 38 -41.99 -11.39 -0.66
CA SER A 38 -41.62 -12.53 -1.49
C SER A 38 -40.14 -12.52 -1.91
N GLU A 39 -39.45 -13.66 -1.80
CA GLU A 39 -38.34 -14.01 -2.71
C GLU A 39 -38.85 -14.96 -3.78
N LYS A 40 -39.03 -14.43 -5.00
CA LYS A 40 -39.35 -15.21 -6.20
C LYS A 40 -38.10 -16.01 -6.63
N LYS A 41 -38.09 -17.31 -6.33
CA LYS A 41 -37.35 -18.31 -7.12
C LYS A 41 -38.12 -18.58 -8.41
N THR A 42 -37.51 -18.30 -9.54
CA THR A 42 -38.05 -18.62 -10.86
C THR A 42 -38.11 -20.13 -11.05
N SER A 43 -39.28 -20.56 -11.49
CA SER A 43 -39.80 -21.92 -11.59
C SER A 43 -39.14 -22.79 -12.67
N ILE A 44 -38.62 -23.96 -12.27
CA ILE A 44 -38.49 -25.12 -13.17
C ILE A 44 -39.81 -25.91 -13.07
N LYS A 45 -40.62 -25.88 -14.14
CA LYS A 45 -41.84 -26.70 -14.27
C LYS A 45 -41.46 -28.18 -14.27
N ARG A 46 -41.80 -28.92 -13.21
CA ARG A 46 -41.95 -30.38 -13.26
C ARG A 46 -43.25 -30.70 -13.99
N LEU A 47 -43.16 -31.28 -15.19
CA LEU A 47 -44.28 -31.93 -15.85
C LEU A 47 -44.47 -33.33 -15.24
N GLN A 48 -45.69 -33.60 -14.79
CA GLN A 48 -46.17 -34.90 -14.35
C GLN A 48 -46.22 -35.85 -15.55
N TYR A 49 -45.73 -37.08 -15.38
CA TYR A 49 -45.99 -38.19 -16.29
C TYR A 49 -47.21 -38.95 -15.77
N GLU A 50 -48.28 -39.00 -16.57
CA GLU A 50 -49.31 -40.02 -16.46
C GLU A 50 -48.91 -41.26 -17.28
N THR A 51 -49.09 -42.41 -16.65
CA THR A 51 -48.69 -43.75 -17.08
C THR A 51 -49.63 -44.30 -18.15
N LEU A 52 -49.09 -44.82 -19.26
CA LEU A 52 -49.77 -45.76 -20.18
C LEU A 52 -48.77 -46.82 -20.67
N ASP A 53 -49.28 -48.04 -20.88
CA ASP A 53 -48.65 -49.38 -20.88
C ASP A 53 -47.26 -49.60 -21.52
N PRO A 54 -46.41 -50.46 -20.92
CA PRO A 54 -45.17 -50.97 -21.50
C PRO A 54 -45.43 -52.25 -22.31
N ASP A 55 -45.01 -52.32 -23.58
CA ASP A 55 -44.37 -53.54 -24.15
C ASP A 55 -44.16 -53.57 -25.68
N LEU A 56 -44.37 -52.47 -26.43
CA LEU A 56 -43.98 -52.43 -27.85
C LEU A 56 -43.23 -51.17 -28.31
N GLN A 57 -42.83 -50.28 -27.39
CA GLN A 57 -42.12 -49.02 -27.72
C GLN A 57 -40.64 -48.96 -27.29
N SER A 58 -40.13 -49.90 -26.50
CA SER A 58 -38.77 -49.81 -25.94
C SER A 58 -37.66 -49.92 -27.01
N HIS A 59 -37.89 -50.66 -28.10
CA HIS A 59 -36.90 -50.82 -29.18
C HIS A 59 -36.93 -49.69 -30.21
N ARG A 60 -38.06 -48.97 -30.37
CA ARG A 60 -38.18 -47.80 -31.26
C ARG A 60 -37.70 -46.52 -30.59
N ASN A 61 -37.95 -46.36 -29.28
CA ASN A 61 -37.52 -45.21 -28.51
C ASN A 61 -36.02 -45.23 -28.16
N HIS A 62 -35.41 -46.41 -27.99
CA HIS A 62 -33.95 -46.51 -27.90
C HIS A 62 -33.26 -46.12 -29.21
N LYS A 63 -33.76 -46.56 -30.38
CA LYS A 63 -33.21 -46.11 -31.68
C LYS A 63 -33.35 -44.60 -31.87
N ASN A 64 -34.50 -44.02 -31.53
CA ASN A 64 -34.70 -42.57 -31.63
C ASN A 64 -33.81 -41.77 -30.67
N PHE A 65 -33.55 -42.27 -29.46
CA PHE A 65 -32.60 -41.63 -28.54
C PHE A 65 -31.15 -41.79 -29.02
N THR A 66 -30.76 -42.97 -29.55
CA THR A 66 -29.41 -43.19 -30.07
C THR A 66 -29.14 -42.40 -31.36
N ASP A 67 -30.11 -42.30 -32.27
CA ASP A 67 -30.02 -41.49 -33.48
C ASP A 67 -30.07 -39.98 -33.14
N SER A 68 -30.89 -39.59 -32.15
CA SER A 68 -30.88 -38.23 -31.59
C SER A 68 -29.56 -37.91 -30.89
N LEU A 69 -28.96 -38.86 -30.19
CA LEU A 69 -27.63 -38.71 -29.55
C LEU A 69 -26.56 -38.53 -30.62
N LEU A 70 -26.60 -39.31 -31.70
CA LEU A 70 -25.66 -39.18 -32.81
C LEU A 70 -25.73 -37.76 -33.41
N GLN A 71 -26.95 -37.25 -33.64
CA GLN A 71 -27.14 -35.92 -34.20
C GLN A 71 -26.76 -34.81 -33.21
N ILE A 72 -27.02 -34.99 -31.91
CA ILE A 72 -26.58 -34.07 -30.85
C ILE A 72 -25.05 -34.02 -30.78
N PHE A 73 -24.37 -35.16 -30.82
CA PHE A 73 -22.90 -35.20 -30.76
C PHE A 73 -22.26 -34.64 -32.03
N GLN A 74 -22.86 -34.82 -33.20
CA GLN A 74 -22.42 -34.16 -34.44
C GLN A 74 -22.55 -32.64 -34.37
N ASP A 75 -23.67 -32.12 -33.85
CA ASP A 75 -23.85 -30.67 -33.65
C ASP A 75 -22.89 -30.13 -32.58
N LEU A 76 -22.70 -30.87 -31.49
CA LEU A 76 -21.74 -30.54 -30.44
C LEU A 76 -20.31 -30.48 -30.98
N GLU A 77 -19.88 -31.50 -31.73
CA GLU A 77 -18.57 -31.59 -32.36
C GLU A 77 -18.35 -30.39 -33.30
N SER A 78 -19.32 -30.09 -34.16
CA SER A 78 -19.26 -28.94 -35.08
C SER A 78 -19.09 -27.61 -34.34
N LYS A 79 -19.86 -27.40 -33.25
CA LYS A 79 -19.75 -26.22 -32.40
C LYS A 79 -18.39 -26.12 -31.70
N MET A 80 -17.90 -27.23 -31.14
CA MET A 80 -16.60 -27.28 -30.47
C MET A 80 -15.44 -27.01 -31.44
N ILE A 81 -15.45 -27.64 -32.61
CA ILE A 81 -14.43 -27.42 -33.66
C ILE A 81 -14.45 -25.96 -34.10
N THR A 82 -15.62 -25.37 -34.34
CA THR A 82 -15.73 -23.98 -34.78
C THR A 82 -15.17 -23.01 -33.72
N PHE A 83 -15.50 -23.26 -32.45
CA PHE A 83 -14.98 -22.46 -31.33
C PHE A 83 -13.45 -22.60 -31.20
N LEU A 84 -12.93 -23.83 -31.17
CA LEU A 84 -11.50 -24.08 -31.03
C LEU A 84 -10.71 -23.51 -32.20
N LYS A 85 -11.17 -23.67 -33.45
CA LYS A 85 -10.52 -23.06 -34.61
C LYS A 85 -10.42 -21.55 -34.48
N LYS A 86 -11.46 -20.89 -33.99
CA LYS A 86 -11.47 -19.44 -33.79
C LYS A 86 -10.45 -19.00 -32.75
N GLU A 87 -10.36 -19.69 -31.61
CA GLU A 87 -9.38 -19.34 -30.57
C GLU A 87 -7.95 -19.71 -30.97
N LEU A 88 -7.73 -20.83 -31.66
CA LEU A 88 -6.42 -21.22 -32.21
C LEU A 88 -5.89 -20.17 -33.20
N GLU A 89 -6.74 -19.61 -34.07
CA GLU A 89 -6.32 -18.52 -34.96
C GLU A 89 -5.89 -17.27 -34.20
N LYS A 90 -6.50 -16.97 -33.04
CA LYS A 90 -6.04 -15.86 -32.18
C LYS A 90 -4.70 -16.18 -31.53
N PHE A 91 -4.54 -17.38 -30.96
CA PHE A 91 -3.28 -17.81 -30.35
C PHE A 91 -2.13 -17.81 -31.37
N LYS A 92 -2.41 -18.24 -32.59
CA LYS A 92 -1.45 -18.16 -33.69
C LYS A 92 -1.01 -16.71 -33.98
N LYS A 93 -1.95 -15.76 -34.03
CA LYS A 93 -1.61 -14.33 -34.24
C LYS A 93 -0.78 -13.75 -33.08
N ILE A 94 -1.08 -14.14 -31.84
CA ILE A 94 -0.28 -13.78 -30.67
C ILE A 94 1.16 -14.29 -30.82
N LEU A 95 1.33 -15.56 -31.19
CA LEU A 95 2.65 -16.17 -31.43
C LEU A 95 3.41 -15.52 -32.59
N GLN A 96 2.70 -15.07 -33.63
CA GLN A 96 3.27 -14.35 -34.76
C GLN A 96 3.64 -12.89 -34.44
N LYS A 97 3.29 -12.40 -33.24
CA LYS A 97 3.41 -11.01 -32.78
C LYS A 97 2.61 -10.00 -33.63
N ASP A 98 1.70 -10.47 -34.47
CA ASP A 98 0.81 -9.65 -35.29
C ASP A 98 -0.35 -9.12 -34.43
N ASP A 99 -0.41 -7.81 -34.23
CA ASP A 99 -1.41 -7.15 -33.36
C ASP A 99 -1.55 -7.84 -31.99
N MET A 100 -0.44 -8.36 -31.45
CA MET A 100 -0.43 -9.16 -30.22
C MET A 100 -1.18 -8.48 -29.09
N GLN A 101 -0.96 -7.18 -28.88
CA GLN A 101 -1.64 -6.40 -27.85
C GLN A 101 -3.17 -6.41 -27.99
N TYR A 102 -3.68 -6.36 -29.23
CA TYR A 102 -5.13 -6.42 -29.48
C TYR A 102 -5.70 -7.80 -29.13
N PHE A 103 -5.04 -8.89 -29.55
CA PHE A 103 -5.53 -10.25 -29.30
C PHE A 103 -5.41 -10.67 -27.84
N VAL A 104 -4.31 -10.28 -27.17
CA VAL A 104 -4.14 -10.46 -25.72
C VAL A 104 -5.25 -9.69 -24.99
N LYS A 105 -5.50 -8.43 -25.36
CA LYS A 105 -6.57 -7.62 -24.77
C LYS A 105 -7.97 -8.23 -25.01
N ASP A 106 -8.31 -8.67 -26.22
CA ASP A 106 -9.59 -9.35 -26.51
C ASP A 106 -9.75 -10.65 -25.71
N PHE A 107 -8.68 -11.44 -25.61
CA PHE A 107 -8.71 -12.67 -24.83
C PHE A 107 -9.01 -12.37 -23.36
N ASN A 108 -8.39 -11.33 -22.82
CA ASN A 108 -8.46 -10.94 -21.42
C ASN A 108 -9.77 -10.23 -21.03
N GLU A 109 -10.24 -9.26 -21.83
CA GLU A 109 -11.50 -8.55 -21.58
C GLU A 109 -12.72 -9.50 -21.70
N ASN A 110 -12.63 -10.48 -22.61
CA ASN A 110 -13.67 -11.48 -22.83
C ASN A 110 -13.28 -12.85 -22.26
N ARG A 111 -12.48 -12.90 -21.19
CA ARG A 111 -12.00 -14.15 -20.58
C ARG A 111 -13.17 -14.94 -19.99
N CYS A 112 -13.26 -16.22 -20.32
CA CYS A 112 -14.29 -17.12 -19.79
C CYS A 112 -13.75 -18.54 -19.69
N ARG A 113 -14.42 -19.39 -18.89
CA ARG A 113 -14.00 -20.79 -18.68
C ARG A 113 -13.78 -21.57 -19.98
N ASN A 114 -14.54 -21.26 -21.03
CA ASN A 114 -14.40 -21.93 -22.32
C ASN A 114 -13.09 -21.53 -23.04
N LYS A 115 -12.69 -20.26 -22.96
CA LYS A 115 -11.43 -19.77 -23.54
C LYS A 115 -10.22 -20.27 -22.76
N GLU A 116 -10.33 -20.38 -21.44
CA GLU A 116 -9.30 -21.00 -20.59
C GLU A 116 -9.12 -22.47 -20.96
N ALA A 117 -10.22 -23.24 -21.09
CA ALA A 117 -10.14 -24.63 -21.54
C ALA A 117 -9.53 -24.76 -22.95
N ALA A 118 -9.79 -23.80 -23.86
CA ALA A 118 -9.15 -23.76 -25.17
C ALA A 118 -7.64 -23.49 -25.07
N LEU A 119 -7.22 -22.58 -24.19
CA LEU A 119 -5.80 -22.31 -23.93
C LEU A 119 -5.13 -23.55 -23.33
N ASP A 120 -5.71 -24.17 -22.31
CA ASP A 120 -5.17 -25.38 -21.65
C ASP A 120 -4.98 -26.54 -22.64
N LEU A 121 -5.99 -26.79 -23.49
CA LEU A 121 -5.88 -27.78 -24.56
C LEU A 121 -4.78 -27.42 -25.56
N THR A 122 -4.67 -26.15 -25.93
CA THR A 122 -3.64 -25.67 -26.86
C THR A 122 -2.24 -25.88 -26.26
N LEU A 123 -2.03 -25.50 -25.01
CA LEU A 123 -0.76 -25.68 -24.29
C LEU A 123 -0.41 -27.18 -24.17
N TYR A 124 -1.37 -28.02 -23.83
CA TYR A 124 -1.19 -29.47 -23.77
C TYR A 124 -0.71 -30.03 -25.11
N PHE A 125 -1.42 -29.73 -26.21
CA PHE A 125 -1.05 -30.25 -27.53
C PHE A 125 0.27 -29.67 -28.06
N LEU A 126 0.58 -28.40 -27.79
CA LEU A 126 1.87 -27.83 -28.14
C LEU A 126 3.01 -28.57 -27.44
N ARG A 127 2.88 -28.87 -26.15
CA ARG A 127 3.86 -29.67 -25.38
C ARG A 127 3.95 -31.11 -25.92
N GLU A 128 2.82 -31.73 -26.25
CA GLU A 128 2.80 -33.08 -26.86
C GLU A 128 3.54 -33.09 -28.22
N MET A 129 3.36 -32.03 -29.01
CA MET A 129 4.05 -31.80 -30.29
C MET A 129 5.51 -31.35 -30.13
N LYS A 130 6.04 -31.28 -28.89
CA LYS A 130 7.39 -30.77 -28.57
C LYS A 130 7.63 -29.34 -29.02
N GLN A 131 6.59 -28.52 -29.06
CA GLN A 131 6.62 -27.09 -29.32
C GLN A 131 6.57 -26.31 -28.00
N ASP A 132 7.50 -26.64 -27.08
CA ASP A 132 7.52 -26.07 -25.73
C ASP A 132 7.70 -24.54 -25.75
N GLU A 133 8.50 -24.00 -26.68
CA GLU A 133 8.71 -22.55 -26.83
C GLU A 133 7.40 -21.81 -27.14
N ALA A 134 6.60 -22.34 -28.08
CA ALA A 134 5.30 -21.77 -28.41
C ALA A 134 4.30 -21.92 -27.25
N ALA A 135 4.33 -23.06 -26.54
CA ALA A 135 3.49 -23.29 -25.38
C ALA A 135 3.80 -22.25 -24.30
N ASP A 136 5.04 -22.13 -23.83
CA ASP A 136 5.30 -21.17 -22.76
C ASP A 136 5.17 -19.72 -23.25
N THR A 137 5.33 -19.39 -24.54
CA THR A 137 5.08 -18.01 -25.03
C THR A 137 3.61 -17.62 -24.89
N LEU A 138 2.70 -18.54 -25.22
CA LEU A 138 1.28 -18.32 -24.98
C LEU A 138 0.93 -18.26 -23.50
N GLU A 139 1.53 -19.13 -22.69
CA GLU A 139 1.33 -19.16 -21.23
C GLU A 139 1.82 -17.84 -20.58
N ASP A 140 3.01 -17.37 -20.95
CA ASP A 140 3.59 -16.13 -20.43
C ASP A 140 2.71 -14.91 -20.77
N GLU A 141 2.31 -14.75 -22.04
CA GLU A 141 1.52 -13.61 -22.51
C GLU A 141 0.06 -13.60 -22.01
N LEU A 142 -0.60 -14.75 -22.05
CA LEU A 142 -2.04 -14.83 -21.75
C LEU A 142 -2.36 -15.16 -20.30
N PHE A 143 -1.43 -15.79 -19.58
CA PHE A 143 -1.63 -16.21 -18.20
C PHE A 143 -0.82 -15.35 -17.23
N PHE A 144 0.50 -15.42 -17.26
CA PHE A 144 1.34 -14.80 -16.23
C PHE A 144 1.33 -13.26 -16.28
N ILE A 145 1.65 -12.66 -17.43
CA ILE A 145 1.70 -11.19 -17.58
C ILE A 145 0.34 -10.59 -17.28
N HIS A 146 -0.73 -11.18 -17.82
CA HIS A 146 -2.07 -10.67 -17.62
C HIS A 146 -2.54 -10.77 -16.16
N GLN A 147 -2.29 -11.90 -15.48
CA GLN A 147 -2.68 -12.05 -14.07
C GLN A 147 -1.94 -11.07 -13.18
N LEU A 148 -0.63 -10.89 -13.42
CA LEU A 148 0.18 -9.92 -12.70
C LEU A 148 -0.34 -8.49 -12.93
N LYS A 149 -0.61 -8.10 -14.18
CA LYS A 149 -1.22 -6.79 -14.49
C LYS A 149 -2.57 -6.59 -13.79
N CYS A 150 -3.44 -7.61 -13.77
CA CYS A 150 -4.73 -7.53 -13.07
C CYS A 150 -4.56 -7.37 -11.55
N SER A 151 -3.66 -8.14 -10.96
CA SER A 151 -3.34 -8.11 -9.53
C SER A 151 -2.81 -6.73 -9.13
N LEU A 152 -1.80 -6.25 -9.85
CA LEU A 152 -1.17 -4.94 -9.62
C LEU A 152 -2.13 -3.77 -9.88
N LYS A 153 -2.99 -3.87 -10.90
CA LYS A 153 -4.04 -2.87 -11.14
C LYS A 153 -4.98 -2.78 -9.95
N LYS A 154 -5.45 -3.91 -9.40
CA LYS A 154 -6.32 -3.90 -8.21
C LYS A 154 -5.60 -3.34 -7.00
N LYS A 155 -4.32 -3.70 -6.79
CA LYS A 155 -3.51 -3.24 -5.65
C LYS A 155 -3.26 -1.72 -5.68
N TYR A 156 -2.97 -1.14 -6.85
CA TYR A 156 -2.53 0.26 -6.97
C TYR A 156 -3.56 1.23 -7.57
N GLN A 157 -4.76 0.76 -7.93
CA GLN A 157 -5.82 1.63 -8.42
C GLN A 157 -6.28 2.67 -7.38
N CYS A 158 -6.13 2.34 -6.10
CA CYS A 158 -6.57 3.13 -4.97
C CYS A 158 -5.40 3.50 -4.07
N VAL A 159 -5.37 4.75 -3.59
CA VAL A 159 -4.39 5.20 -2.58
C VAL A 159 -5.11 5.44 -1.26
N PHE A 160 -4.49 4.97 -0.18
CA PHE A 160 -4.93 5.23 1.17
C PHE A 160 -4.28 6.52 1.67
N GLU A 161 -5.07 7.58 1.76
CA GLU A 161 -4.66 8.87 2.32
C GLU A 161 -4.95 8.93 3.83
N GLY A 162 -4.36 8.02 4.61
CA GLY A 162 -4.49 7.99 6.07
C GLY A 162 -5.76 7.27 6.56
N ILE A 163 -6.92 7.96 6.57
CA ILE A 163 -8.17 7.39 7.12
C ILE A 163 -9.09 6.88 6.01
N ALA A 164 -8.97 5.62 5.63
CA ALA A 164 -10.08 5.00 4.92
C ALA A 164 -11.22 4.72 5.91
N LYS A 165 -12.34 5.45 5.74
CA LYS A 165 -13.65 4.81 5.84
C LYS A 165 -13.58 3.57 4.97
N GLN A 166 -14.04 2.43 5.48
CA GLN A 166 -14.19 1.22 4.70
C GLN A 166 -15.20 1.52 3.56
N GLY A 167 -14.71 2.02 2.42
CA GLY A 167 -15.53 2.48 1.29
C GLY A 167 -15.00 3.70 0.50
N ASP A 168 -14.21 4.62 1.09
CA ASP A 168 -13.75 5.84 0.40
C ASP A 168 -12.30 5.69 -0.06
N SER A 169 -12.08 4.81 -1.04
CA SER A 169 -10.79 4.73 -1.73
C SER A 169 -10.72 5.80 -2.81
N THR A 170 -9.80 6.77 -2.68
CA THR A 170 -9.58 7.75 -3.75
C THR A 170 -8.78 7.09 -4.88
N LEU A 171 -9.32 7.17 -6.09
CA LEU A 171 -8.61 6.68 -7.27
C LEU A 171 -7.34 7.51 -7.45
N LEU A 172 -6.19 6.85 -7.58
CA LEU A 172 -4.89 7.51 -7.75
C LEU A 172 -4.94 8.57 -8.85
N LYS A 173 -5.59 8.23 -9.96
CA LYS A 173 -5.76 9.12 -11.13
C LYS A 173 -6.43 10.47 -10.81
N ASN A 174 -7.25 10.54 -9.77
CA ASN A 174 -8.00 11.75 -9.42
C ASN A 174 -7.15 12.73 -8.60
N ILE A 175 -6.16 12.24 -7.86
CA ILE A 175 -5.34 13.03 -6.93
C ILE A 175 -3.89 13.17 -7.38
N TYR A 176 -3.45 12.36 -8.33
CA TYR A 176 -2.07 12.36 -8.79
C TYR A 176 -1.77 13.64 -9.58
N THR A 177 -0.69 14.30 -9.14
CA THR A 177 -0.06 15.42 -9.82
C THR A 177 1.36 14.99 -10.15
N ASP A 178 1.78 15.17 -11.41
CA ASP A 178 3.11 14.77 -11.85
C ASP A 178 4.18 15.46 -10.99
N LEU A 179 5.16 14.70 -10.52
CA LEU A 179 6.27 15.23 -9.73
C LEU A 179 7.39 15.73 -10.63
N TYR A 180 8.06 16.80 -10.20
CA TYR A 180 9.27 17.26 -10.88
C TYR A 180 10.47 16.37 -10.49
N ILE A 181 10.96 15.61 -11.46
CA ILE A 181 12.10 14.70 -11.31
C ILE A 181 13.26 15.23 -12.16
N THR A 182 14.44 15.28 -11.55
CA THR A 182 15.67 15.75 -12.21
C THR A 182 16.74 14.67 -12.16
N GLN A 183 17.66 14.69 -13.12
CA GLN A 183 18.85 13.86 -13.07
C GLN A 183 19.83 14.43 -12.03
N GLY A 184 20.21 13.60 -11.06
CA GLY A 184 21.16 13.98 -10.02
C GLY A 184 22.61 13.92 -10.50
N CYS A 185 23.47 14.83 -10.03
CA CYS A 185 24.90 14.77 -10.31
C CYS A 185 25.56 13.56 -9.60
N SER A 186 26.36 12.81 -10.35
CA SER A 186 26.96 11.52 -9.94
C SER A 186 27.90 11.56 -8.73
N GLU A 187 28.41 12.74 -8.34
CA GLU A 187 29.55 12.83 -7.40
C GLU A 187 29.20 13.17 -5.95
N GLN A 188 27.94 13.53 -5.65
CA GLN A 188 27.54 13.92 -4.29
C GLN A 188 26.36 13.09 -3.81
N VAL A 189 26.66 12.00 -3.10
CA VAL A 189 25.73 11.47 -2.10
C VAL A 189 25.75 12.45 -0.93
N ASN A 190 25.08 13.59 -1.07
CA ASN A 190 24.96 14.54 0.03
C ASN A 190 24.18 13.87 1.16
N THR A 191 24.87 13.62 2.26
CA THR A 191 24.33 13.13 3.53
C THR A 191 23.78 14.27 4.39
N GLU A 192 23.57 15.46 3.81
CA GLU A 192 23.06 16.62 4.56
C GLU A 192 21.59 16.46 4.96
N HIS A 193 21.22 17.07 6.08
CA HIS A 193 19.87 17.19 6.63
C HIS A 193 18.79 17.52 5.58
N GLU A 194 17.61 16.93 5.71
CA GLU A 194 16.52 17.08 4.73
C GLU A 194 16.09 18.53 4.53
N VAL A 195 16.09 19.32 5.61
CA VAL A 195 15.77 20.75 5.57
C VAL A 195 16.74 21.52 4.68
N ARG A 196 18.05 21.21 4.78
CA ARG A 196 19.07 21.83 3.93
C ARG A 196 18.93 21.41 2.48
N GLN A 197 18.54 20.16 2.21
CA GLN A 197 18.31 19.69 0.84
C GLN A 197 17.13 20.41 0.17
N ILE A 198 16.05 20.66 0.91
CA ILE A 198 14.90 21.45 0.41
C ILE A 198 15.33 22.89 0.13
N GLU A 199 16.09 23.51 1.03
CA GLU A 199 16.57 24.88 0.86
C GLU A 199 17.53 25.02 -0.34
N VAL A 200 18.51 24.11 -0.46
CA VAL A 200 19.45 24.07 -1.57
C VAL A 200 18.72 23.83 -2.89
N SER A 201 17.78 22.89 -2.92
CA SER A 201 16.94 22.60 -4.08
C SER A 201 16.13 23.81 -4.54
N SER A 202 15.54 24.55 -3.60
CA SER A 202 14.76 25.76 -3.91
C SER A 202 15.59 26.91 -4.47
N ARG A 203 16.91 26.91 -4.21
CA ARG A 203 17.85 27.95 -4.66
C ARG A 203 18.53 27.62 -5.99
N ARG A 204 18.48 26.37 -6.44
CA ARG A 204 19.05 25.96 -7.74
C ARG A 204 18.17 26.51 -8.86
N HIS A 205 18.78 27.17 -9.84
CA HIS A 205 18.07 27.64 -11.02
C HIS A 205 17.73 26.46 -11.94
N GLU A 206 16.46 26.34 -12.36
CA GLU A 206 15.94 25.31 -13.28
C GLU A 206 16.76 25.18 -14.59
N SER A 207 17.53 26.20 -14.97
CA SER A 207 18.31 26.25 -16.21
C SER A 207 19.53 25.32 -16.26
N GLN A 208 19.92 24.68 -15.14
CA GLN A 208 21.08 23.77 -15.08
C GLN A 208 20.70 22.29 -14.87
N GLU A 209 19.42 21.98 -14.61
CA GLU A 209 18.98 20.63 -14.26
C GLU A 209 18.30 19.94 -15.46
N ILE A 210 18.66 18.68 -15.71
CA ILE A 210 18.03 17.88 -16.76
C ILE A 210 16.77 17.26 -16.16
N GLN A 211 15.60 17.72 -16.60
CA GLN A 211 14.33 17.11 -16.23
C GLN A 211 14.22 15.70 -16.84
N VAL A 212 13.81 14.73 -16.03
CA VAL A 212 13.61 13.35 -16.46
C VAL A 212 12.16 12.98 -16.20
N GLU A 213 11.45 12.55 -17.24
CA GLU A 213 10.09 12.01 -17.07
C GLU A 213 10.17 10.60 -16.47
N CYS A 214 9.23 10.25 -15.59
CA CYS A 214 9.23 8.95 -14.89
C CYS A 214 9.19 7.75 -15.85
N LYS A 215 8.62 7.90 -17.05
CA LYS A 215 8.63 6.87 -18.10
C LYS A 215 10.01 6.69 -18.78
N ASN A 216 10.84 7.74 -18.76
CA ASN A 216 12.14 7.74 -19.44
C ASN A 216 13.30 7.42 -18.49
N LEU A 217 13.03 6.88 -17.29
CA LEU A 217 14.04 6.61 -16.26
C LEU A 217 15.17 5.71 -16.78
N PHE A 218 14.84 4.73 -17.64
CA PHE A 218 15.77 3.78 -18.22
C PHE A 218 16.20 4.13 -19.65
N GLU A 219 15.78 5.28 -20.18
CA GLU A 219 16.19 5.75 -21.51
C GLU A 219 17.50 6.54 -21.43
N ALA A 220 18.53 6.09 -22.15
CA ALA A 220 19.81 6.78 -22.22
C ALA A 220 19.80 7.85 -23.33
N PRO A 221 20.39 9.03 -23.09
CA PRO A 221 20.52 10.08 -24.11
C PRO A 221 21.53 9.72 -25.22
N GLU A 222 22.46 8.79 -24.96
CA GLU A 222 23.45 8.29 -25.92
C GLU A 222 23.25 6.78 -26.17
N GLN A 223 23.45 6.34 -27.43
CA GLN A 223 23.09 4.99 -27.91
C GLN A 223 23.91 3.84 -27.30
N ASP A 224 24.97 4.11 -26.52
CA ASP A 224 25.91 3.09 -26.02
C ASP A 224 25.91 2.88 -24.49
N ALA A 225 25.18 3.67 -23.70
CA ALA A 225 25.12 3.49 -22.25
C ALA A 225 23.82 2.76 -21.84
N GLN A 226 23.90 1.46 -21.54
CA GLN A 226 22.75 0.71 -21.03
C GLN A 226 22.51 1.04 -19.56
N ILE A 227 21.37 1.66 -19.25
CA ILE A 227 20.96 1.97 -17.87
C ILE A 227 20.24 0.75 -17.30
N ARG A 228 20.84 0.12 -16.28
CA ARG A 228 20.27 -1.04 -15.59
C ARG A 228 19.71 -0.65 -14.23
N THR A 229 20.45 0.10 -13.44
CA THR A 229 20.07 0.50 -12.08
C THR A 229 19.83 2.00 -11.99
N VAL A 230 18.61 2.39 -11.63
CA VAL A 230 18.21 3.76 -11.34
C VAL A 230 17.98 3.90 -9.84
N LEU A 231 18.69 4.84 -9.20
CA LEU A 231 18.42 5.23 -7.81
C LEU A 231 17.71 6.58 -7.81
N THR A 232 16.51 6.64 -7.25
CA THR A 232 15.73 7.87 -7.07
C THR A 232 15.75 8.30 -5.62
N LYS A 233 16.34 9.47 -5.37
CA LYS A 233 16.38 10.10 -4.06
C LYS A 233 15.27 11.13 -3.91
N GLY A 234 14.87 11.37 -2.68
CA GLY A 234 14.01 12.48 -2.32
C GLY A 234 13.65 12.46 -0.85
N VAL A 235 13.33 13.62 -0.28
CA VAL A 235 13.01 13.78 1.14
C VAL A 235 11.75 12.99 1.55
N ALA A 236 11.52 12.83 2.85
CA ALA A 236 10.32 12.16 3.34
C ALA A 236 9.05 12.84 2.80
N GLY A 237 8.03 12.04 2.44
CA GLY A 237 6.73 12.56 2.01
C GLY A 237 6.69 13.20 0.62
N ILE A 238 7.82 13.25 -0.10
CA ILE A 238 7.93 13.92 -1.41
C ILE A 238 7.15 13.22 -2.53
N GLY A 239 6.70 11.97 -2.30
CA GLY A 239 5.90 11.20 -3.27
C GLY A 239 6.60 10.02 -3.95
N LYS A 240 7.80 9.61 -3.49
CA LYS A 240 8.56 8.46 -4.04
C LYS A 240 7.68 7.21 -4.27
N SER A 241 7.04 6.70 -3.21
CA SER A 241 6.17 5.52 -3.31
C SER A 241 4.94 5.76 -4.19
N VAL A 242 4.36 6.96 -4.18
CA VAL A 242 3.19 7.29 -5.02
C VAL A 242 3.58 7.31 -6.50
N SER A 243 4.79 7.76 -6.85
CA SER A 243 5.33 7.67 -8.22
C SER A 243 5.54 6.22 -8.66
N VAL A 244 6.05 5.36 -7.77
CA VAL A 244 6.15 3.91 -8.05
C VAL A 244 4.77 3.32 -8.32
N GLN A 245 3.78 3.61 -7.46
CA GLN A 245 2.40 3.14 -7.65
C GLN A 245 1.81 3.61 -8.98
N LYS A 246 2.04 4.87 -9.35
CA LYS A 246 1.58 5.42 -10.64
C LYS A 246 2.23 4.72 -11.83
N PHE A 247 3.55 4.53 -11.78
CA PHE A 247 4.31 3.86 -12.83
C PHE A 247 3.80 2.43 -13.07
N VAL A 248 3.59 1.69 -11.98
CA VAL A 248 3.06 0.32 -12.04
C VAL A 248 1.63 0.30 -12.57
N LEU A 249 0.78 1.25 -12.13
CA LEU A 249 -0.61 1.34 -12.57
C LEU A 249 -0.70 1.65 -14.08
N ASP A 250 0.11 2.59 -14.59
CA ASP A 250 0.12 2.92 -16.02
C ASP A 250 0.58 1.74 -16.88
N TRP A 251 1.59 0.99 -16.40
CA TRP A 251 2.02 -0.25 -17.06
C TRP A 251 0.92 -1.32 -17.04
N ALA A 252 0.25 -1.50 -15.91
CA ALA A 252 -0.83 -2.48 -15.75
C ALA A 252 -2.07 -2.13 -16.58
N GLU A 253 -2.33 -0.84 -16.81
CA GLU A 253 -3.41 -0.36 -17.68
C GLU A 253 -3.05 -0.35 -19.17
N GLY A 254 -1.80 -0.66 -19.54
CA GLY A 254 -1.36 -0.70 -20.92
C GLY A 254 -1.05 0.67 -21.53
N LYS A 255 -0.82 1.70 -20.70
CA LYS A 255 -0.61 3.08 -21.16
C LYS A 255 0.84 3.38 -21.53
N GLU A 256 1.78 2.97 -20.68
CA GLU A 256 3.20 3.32 -20.75
C GLU A 256 4.08 2.09 -20.46
N ASN A 257 5.37 2.14 -20.82
CA ASN A 257 6.40 1.11 -20.51
C ASN A 257 6.05 -0.33 -20.94
N GLN A 258 5.33 -0.49 -22.06
CA GLN A 258 4.90 -1.82 -22.56
C GLN A 258 6.05 -2.65 -23.17
N ASP A 259 7.25 -2.08 -23.27
CA ASP A 259 8.49 -2.79 -23.57
C ASP A 259 8.95 -3.68 -22.41
N ILE A 260 8.47 -3.43 -21.18
CA ILE A 260 8.77 -4.24 -19.99
C ILE A 260 7.72 -5.35 -19.86
N SER A 261 8.18 -6.60 -19.84
CA SER A 261 7.33 -7.79 -19.75
C SER A 261 6.79 -8.00 -18.33
N PHE A 262 7.62 -7.82 -17.31
CA PHE A 262 7.25 -8.03 -15.91
C PHE A 262 7.76 -6.89 -15.02
N ILE A 263 6.90 -6.40 -14.13
CA ILE A 263 7.28 -5.45 -13.09
C ILE A 263 6.98 -6.09 -11.73
N PHE A 264 7.99 -6.15 -10.86
CA PHE A 264 7.89 -6.66 -9.50
C PHE A 264 8.21 -5.56 -8.48
N PRO A 265 7.19 -4.86 -7.97
CA PRO A 265 7.35 -3.94 -6.85
C PRO A 265 7.58 -4.72 -5.55
N LEU A 266 8.73 -4.52 -4.94
CA LEU A 266 9.16 -5.17 -3.71
C LEU A 266 9.49 -4.10 -2.66
N PRO A 267 8.52 -3.68 -1.83
CA PRO A 267 8.78 -2.67 -0.82
C PRO A 267 9.62 -3.26 0.33
N PHE A 268 10.67 -2.57 0.75
CA PHE A 268 11.57 -3.04 1.82
C PHE A 268 10.83 -3.28 3.14
N ARG A 269 9.84 -2.43 3.46
CA ARG A 269 8.95 -2.63 4.62
C ARG A 269 8.40 -4.04 4.69
N GLU A 270 7.90 -4.57 3.57
CA GLU A 270 7.26 -5.89 3.50
C GLU A 270 8.32 -7.00 3.53
N MET A 271 9.43 -6.80 2.81
CA MET A 271 10.52 -7.77 2.75
C MET A 271 11.20 -8.00 4.11
N ASN A 272 11.24 -7.00 4.99
CA ASN A 272 11.82 -7.15 6.33
C ASN A 272 11.16 -8.28 7.16
N LEU A 273 9.90 -8.65 6.89
CA LEU A 273 9.24 -9.80 7.54
C LEU A 273 9.89 -11.14 7.22
N LYS A 274 10.68 -11.18 6.14
CA LYS A 274 11.29 -12.38 5.58
C LYS A 274 12.79 -12.45 5.83
N GLU A 275 13.32 -11.54 6.63
CA GLU A 275 14.74 -11.49 6.97
C GLU A 275 15.27 -12.81 7.55
N GLN A 276 14.45 -13.51 8.37
CA GLN A 276 14.86 -14.74 9.06
C GLN A 276 14.65 -16.02 8.21
N GLU A 277 14.01 -15.90 7.04
CA GLU A 277 13.73 -17.03 6.16
C GLU A 277 14.83 -17.19 5.10
N LYS A 278 15.21 -18.43 4.78
CA LYS A 278 16.04 -18.72 3.60
C LYS A 278 15.12 -19.09 2.45
N LEU A 279 15.14 -18.31 1.39
CA LEU A 279 14.23 -18.41 0.25
C LEU A 279 15.03 -18.26 -1.05
N SER A 280 14.52 -18.81 -2.16
CA SER A 280 15.06 -18.46 -3.48
C SER A 280 14.47 -17.13 -3.97
N LEU A 281 15.05 -16.52 -5.02
CA LEU A 281 14.43 -15.31 -5.61
C LEU A 281 13.02 -15.64 -6.13
N MET A 282 12.85 -16.81 -6.75
CA MET A 282 11.54 -17.21 -7.26
C MET A 282 10.51 -17.45 -6.15
N ASP A 283 10.95 -17.99 -5.00
CA ASP A 283 10.08 -18.11 -3.83
C ASP A 283 9.68 -16.75 -3.28
N LEU A 284 10.63 -15.80 -3.22
CA LEU A 284 10.33 -14.42 -2.83
C LEU A 284 9.26 -13.82 -3.75
N ILE A 285 9.47 -13.87 -5.08
CA ILE A 285 8.49 -13.34 -6.04
C ILE A 285 7.14 -14.03 -5.89
N THR A 286 7.10 -15.36 -5.76
CA THR A 286 5.84 -16.12 -5.65
C THR A 286 5.09 -15.80 -4.35
N GLN A 287 5.79 -15.47 -3.27
CA GLN A 287 5.12 -15.06 -2.02
C GLN A 287 4.43 -13.70 -2.15
N PHE A 288 5.05 -12.74 -2.83
CA PHE A 288 4.48 -11.42 -3.08
C PHE A 288 3.45 -11.42 -4.21
N PHE A 289 3.62 -12.31 -5.17
CA PHE A 289 2.79 -12.45 -6.37
C PHE A 289 2.44 -13.92 -6.62
N PRO A 290 1.49 -14.51 -5.87
CA PRO A 290 1.13 -15.93 -5.97
C PRO A 290 0.73 -16.38 -7.37
N GLU A 291 0.20 -15.47 -8.19
CA GLU A 291 -0.13 -15.68 -9.60
C GLU A 291 1.08 -16.04 -10.47
N THR A 292 2.31 -15.75 -10.02
CA THR A 292 3.56 -16.08 -10.72
C THR A 292 4.12 -17.45 -10.38
N LYS A 293 3.39 -18.24 -9.59
CA LYS A 293 3.81 -19.60 -9.23
C LYS A 293 4.04 -20.46 -10.47
N GLY A 294 5.27 -20.93 -10.65
CA GLY A 294 5.67 -21.73 -11.81
C GLY A 294 6.27 -20.94 -12.97
N LEU A 295 6.27 -19.60 -12.90
CA LEU A 295 6.99 -18.73 -13.82
C LEU A 295 8.50 -19.03 -13.74
N ASN A 296 9.19 -19.04 -14.87
CA ASN A 296 10.64 -19.21 -14.89
C ASN A 296 11.31 -18.07 -15.68
N LEU A 297 11.84 -17.10 -14.95
CA LEU A 297 12.49 -15.91 -15.51
C LEU A 297 13.82 -16.23 -16.23
N THR A 298 14.47 -17.35 -15.92
CA THR A 298 15.75 -17.74 -16.54
C THR A 298 15.62 -18.45 -17.88
N ARG A 299 14.44 -19.01 -18.19
CA ARG A 299 14.28 -19.83 -19.40
C ARG A 299 14.48 -19.06 -20.70
N ARG A 300 14.41 -17.73 -20.69
CA ARG A 300 14.12 -17.01 -21.94
C ARG A 300 15.03 -15.86 -22.32
N ASN A 301 15.80 -15.18 -21.44
CA ASN A 301 16.61 -13.99 -21.79
C ASN A 301 15.91 -12.92 -22.68
N GLN A 302 14.61 -13.06 -22.92
CA GLN A 302 13.77 -12.27 -23.81
C GLN A 302 12.86 -11.34 -23.01
N PHE A 303 12.68 -11.60 -21.71
CA PHE A 303 11.89 -10.75 -20.84
C PHE A 303 12.73 -9.59 -20.35
N LYS A 304 12.24 -8.39 -20.63
CA LYS A 304 12.67 -7.20 -19.92
C LYS A 304 11.91 -7.18 -18.59
N VAL A 305 12.62 -7.51 -17.51
CA VAL A 305 12.06 -7.58 -16.14
C VAL A 305 12.54 -6.35 -15.37
N LEU A 306 11.64 -5.71 -14.63
CA LEU A 306 11.94 -4.59 -13.75
C LEU A 306 11.63 -4.96 -12.29
N PHE A 307 12.62 -4.87 -11.42
CA PHE A 307 12.43 -4.91 -9.97
C PHE A 307 12.39 -3.49 -9.43
N ILE A 308 11.34 -3.15 -8.68
CA ILE A 308 11.24 -1.85 -8.01
C ILE A 308 11.42 -2.08 -6.50
N LEU A 309 12.57 -1.68 -5.97
CA LEU A 309 12.90 -1.76 -4.55
C LEU A 309 12.50 -0.44 -3.87
N ASP A 310 11.27 -0.40 -3.33
CA ASP A 310 10.70 0.82 -2.76
C ASP A 310 11.05 0.97 -1.27
N GLY A 311 11.55 2.14 -0.87
CA GLY A 311 11.79 2.49 0.53
C GLY A 311 13.09 1.93 1.13
N LEU A 312 14.24 2.14 0.49
CA LEU A 312 15.55 1.67 1.00
C LEU A 312 15.86 2.18 2.42
N ASP A 313 15.34 3.34 2.81
CA ASP A 313 15.44 3.88 4.17
C ASP A 313 14.77 3.01 5.22
N GLU A 314 13.81 2.17 4.83
CA GLU A 314 13.11 1.21 5.69
C GLU A 314 13.82 -0.15 5.74
N CYS A 315 14.89 -0.34 4.97
CA CYS A 315 15.64 -1.60 4.93
C CYS A 315 16.43 -1.83 6.23
N ARG A 316 16.12 -2.94 6.92
CA ARG A 316 16.81 -3.37 8.15
C ARG A 316 18.05 -4.23 7.88
N LEU A 317 18.15 -4.78 6.67
CA LEU A 317 19.26 -5.62 6.27
C LEU A 317 20.56 -4.81 6.18
N PRO A 318 21.70 -5.43 6.47
CA PRO A 318 23.00 -4.77 6.38
C PRO A 318 23.38 -4.41 4.93
N LEU A 319 22.81 -5.08 3.92
CA LEU A 319 23.14 -4.95 2.50
C LEU A 319 24.65 -5.08 2.28
N ASN A 320 25.23 -6.21 2.72
CA ASN A 320 26.68 -6.36 2.69
C ASN A 320 27.21 -6.67 1.28
N PHE A 321 27.42 -5.62 0.48
CA PHE A 321 27.98 -5.75 -0.87
C PHE A 321 29.43 -6.25 -0.91
N LYS A 322 30.16 -6.34 0.20
CA LYS A 322 31.56 -6.79 0.19
C LYS A 322 31.69 -8.27 0.55
N ASP A 323 31.05 -8.68 1.64
CA ASP A 323 31.27 -10.00 2.23
C ASP A 323 30.21 -11.03 1.84
N ASN A 324 29.09 -10.61 1.24
CA ASN A 324 28.08 -11.57 0.80
C ASN A 324 28.60 -12.49 -0.31
N GLU A 325 28.25 -13.77 -0.19
CA GLU A 325 28.55 -14.80 -1.18
C GLU A 325 27.98 -14.41 -2.55
N THR A 326 28.70 -14.77 -3.61
CA THR A 326 28.20 -14.59 -4.97
C THR A 326 27.11 -15.61 -5.25
N TRP A 327 25.92 -15.13 -5.58
CA TRP A 327 24.75 -15.95 -5.81
C TRP A 327 24.17 -15.64 -7.19
N SER A 328 24.05 -16.67 -8.03
CA SER A 328 23.57 -16.52 -9.41
C SER A 328 22.35 -17.40 -9.72
N ASP A 329 22.07 -18.41 -8.89
CA ASP A 329 20.94 -19.31 -9.10
C ASP A 329 19.65 -18.73 -8.49
N VAL A 330 18.65 -18.50 -9.34
CA VAL A 330 17.34 -17.97 -8.97
C VAL A 330 16.47 -18.96 -8.19
N SER A 331 16.77 -20.27 -8.27
CA SER A 331 15.98 -21.34 -7.65
C SER A 331 16.62 -21.88 -6.36
N SER A 332 17.88 -21.56 -6.10
CA SER A 332 18.54 -21.99 -4.86
C SER A 332 18.26 -21.02 -3.71
N PRO A 333 17.99 -21.53 -2.49
CA PRO A 333 17.64 -20.70 -1.33
C PRO A 333 18.86 -20.01 -0.72
N ALA A 334 18.72 -18.71 -0.44
CA ALA A 334 19.71 -17.88 0.25
C ALA A 334 19.02 -16.95 1.26
N SER A 335 19.81 -16.25 2.09
CA SER A 335 19.28 -15.16 2.91
C SER A 335 18.86 -13.98 2.03
N LEU A 336 17.86 -13.23 2.48
CA LEU A 336 17.36 -12.05 1.78
C LEU A 336 18.46 -11.02 1.44
N ASP A 337 19.42 -10.81 2.35
CA ASP A 337 20.54 -9.89 2.14
C ASP A 337 21.43 -10.30 0.93
N VAL A 338 21.76 -11.59 0.85
CA VAL A 338 22.51 -12.19 -0.26
C VAL A 338 21.72 -12.06 -1.56
N LEU A 339 20.41 -12.32 -1.56
CA LEU A 339 19.59 -12.20 -2.77
C LEU A 339 19.57 -10.77 -3.30
N LEU A 340 19.30 -9.78 -2.44
CA LEU A 340 19.16 -8.38 -2.86
C LEU A 340 20.50 -7.79 -3.32
N THR A 341 21.59 -8.05 -2.60
CA THR A 341 22.92 -7.57 -3.00
C THR A 341 23.37 -8.17 -4.34
N ASN A 342 23.11 -9.46 -4.58
CA ASN A 342 23.43 -10.10 -5.86
C ASN A 342 22.50 -9.68 -7.00
N LEU A 343 21.22 -9.40 -6.72
CA LEU A 343 20.30 -8.80 -7.68
C LEU A 343 20.81 -7.41 -8.11
N ILE A 344 21.13 -6.54 -7.14
CA ILE A 344 21.62 -5.18 -7.42
C ILE A 344 22.95 -5.21 -8.19
N LYS A 345 23.91 -6.04 -7.78
CA LYS A 345 25.18 -6.23 -8.50
C LYS A 345 25.03 -6.81 -9.91
N GLY A 346 23.93 -7.52 -10.17
CA GLY A 346 23.70 -8.22 -11.45
C GLY A 346 24.35 -9.59 -11.56
N ASN A 347 24.75 -10.18 -10.44
CA ASN A 347 25.09 -11.60 -10.39
C ASN A 347 23.84 -12.47 -10.55
N LEU A 348 22.69 -11.97 -10.07
CA LEU A 348 21.39 -12.60 -10.15
C LEU A 348 20.51 -11.80 -11.12
N LEU A 349 20.02 -12.47 -12.17
CA LEU A 349 19.29 -11.84 -13.30
C LEU A 349 20.02 -10.61 -13.88
N PRO A 350 21.16 -10.80 -14.58
CA PRO A 350 21.98 -9.70 -15.09
C PRO A 350 21.23 -8.72 -16.00
N SER A 351 20.25 -9.22 -16.78
CA SER A 351 19.46 -8.41 -17.72
C SER A 351 18.28 -7.68 -17.07
N ALA A 352 18.01 -7.89 -15.77
CA ALA A 352 16.92 -7.22 -15.09
C ALA A 352 17.24 -5.75 -14.81
N LEU A 353 16.26 -4.89 -15.03
CA LEU A 353 16.27 -3.49 -14.64
C LEU A 353 15.95 -3.38 -13.15
N ILE A 354 16.53 -2.38 -12.50
CA ILE A 354 16.36 -2.14 -11.07
C ILE A 354 16.06 -0.67 -10.86
N TRP A 355 14.93 -0.39 -10.20
CA TRP A 355 14.60 0.94 -9.72
C TRP A 355 14.59 0.93 -8.19
N ILE A 356 15.43 1.72 -7.56
CA ILE A 356 15.51 1.85 -6.11
C ILE A 356 15.01 3.24 -5.72
N THR A 357 14.11 3.32 -4.74
CA THR A 357 13.73 4.61 -4.13
C THR A 357 14.32 4.70 -2.73
N SER A 358 14.82 5.89 -2.37
CA SER A 358 15.46 6.09 -1.07
C SER A 358 15.35 7.53 -0.58
N ARG A 359 15.35 7.72 0.74
CA ARG A 359 15.80 9.00 1.31
C ARG A 359 17.29 9.23 1.03
N PRO A 360 17.75 10.49 0.92
CA PRO A 360 19.16 10.80 0.67
C PRO A 360 20.12 10.15 1.68
N ALA A 361 19.77 10.15 2.97
CA ALA A 361 20.58 9.57 4.04
C ALA A 361 20.82 8.06 3.88
N ALA A 362 19.81 7.30 3.45
CA ALA A 362 19.91 5.84 3.28
C ALA A 362 20.50 5.43 1.93
N ALA A 363 20.63 6.36 0.98
CA ALA A 363 21.09 6.05 -0.36
C ALA A 363 22.57 5.64 -0.43
N SER A 364 23.36 6.03 0.58
CA SER A 364 24.76 5.61 0.75
C SER A 364 24.93 4.12 1.02
N LYS A 365 23.84 3.41 1.41
CA LYS A 365 23.85 1.94 1.55
C LYS A 365 24.12 1.23 0.22
N ILE A 366 23.82 1.86 -0.92
CA ILE A 366 24.09 1.29 -2.25
C ILE A 366 25.43 1.84 -2.75
N PRO A 367 26.39 0.97 -3.12
CA PRO A 367 27.65 1.41 -3.71
C PRO A 367 27.43 2.21 -5.00
N PRO A 368 28.16 3.33 -5.22
CA PRO A 368 28.08 4.10 -6.45
C PRO A 368 28.32 3.26 -7.71
N ASP A 369 29.23 2.29 -7.64
CA ASP A 369 29.55 1.37 -8.75
C ASP A 369 28.38 0.48 -9.18
N CYS A 370 27.32 0.38 -8.36
CA CYS A 370 26.11 -0.37 -8.68
C CYS A 370 24.98 0.50 -9.26
N ILE A 371 25.20 1.81 -9.43
CA ILE A 371 24.19 2.79 -9.84
C ILE A 371 24.58 3.39 -11.19
N ASP A 372 23.77 3.17 -12.23
CA ASP A 372 24.03 3.75 -13.55
C ASP A 372 23.45 5.16 -13.68
N ARG A 373 22.31 5.41 -13.03
CA ARG A 373 21.65 6.71 -13.06
C ARG A 373 21.11 7.09 -11.69
N LEU A 374 21.44 8.31 -11.27
CA LEU A 374 20.88 8.95 -10.09
C LEU A 374 19.81 9.96 -10.50
N THR A 375 18.65 9.92 -9.85
CA THR A 375 17.56 10.89 -10.05
C THR A 375 17.10 11.44 -8.71
N GLU A 376 16.52 12.63 -8.72
CA GLU A 376 16.03 13.32 -7.53
C GLU A 376 14.62 13.86 -7.77
N ILE A 377 13.69 13.50 -6.87
CA ILE A 377 12.35 14.08 -6.84
C ILE A 377 12.40 15.36 -6.02
N ARG A 378 12.10 16.49 -6.67
CA ARG A 378 12.11 17.80 -6.03
C ARG A 378 10.79 18.15 -5.37
N GLY A 379 9.66 17.61 -5.82
CA GLY A 379 8.33 17.89 -5.26
C GLY A 379 7.50 18.77 -6.20
N PHE A 380 6.58 19.56 -5.63
CA PHE A 380 5.67 20.43 -6.38
C PHE A 380 6.24 21.83 -6.59
N ASN A 381 6.23 22.27 -7.85
CA ASN A 381 6.33 23.68 -8.19
C ASN A 381 5.03 24.43 -7.86
N ASP A 382 5.03 25.76 -7.99
CA ASP A 382 3.89 26.57 -7.57
C ASP A 382 2.60 26.27 -8.33
N ALA A 383 2.67 25.89 -9.61
CA ALA A 383 1.51 25.49 -10.39
C ALA A 383 0.96 24.12 -9.94
N GLN A 384 1.84 23.15 -9.69
CA GLN A 384 1.49 21.81 -9.22
C GLN A 384 0.86 21.83 -7.83
N LYS A 385 1.29 22.74 -6.95
CA LYS A 385 0.65 22.96 -5.64
C LYS A 385 -0.83 23.29 -5.81
N GLU A 386 -1.16 24.27 -6.65
CA GLU A 386 -2.54 24.67 -6.89
C GLU A 386 -3.34 23.56 -7.58
N GLU A 387 -2.74 22.89 -8.57
CA GLU A 387 -3.34 21.77 -9.27
C GLU A 387 -3.74 20.66 -8.29
N TYR A 388 -2.87 20.32 -7.34
CA TYR A 388 -3.17 19.33 -6.32
C TYR A 388 -4.41 19.72 -5.49
N PHE A 389 -4.48 20.96 -5.00
CA PHE A 389 -5.64 21.41 -4.22
C PHE A 389 -6.94 21.40 -5.04
N ARG A 390 -6.90 21.83 -6.31
CA ARG A 390 -8.08 21.80 -7.19
C ARG A 390 -8.53 20.38 -7.51
N LYS A 391 -7.60 19.47 -7.79
CA LYS A 391 -7.91 18.04 -8.04
C LYS A 391 -8.52 17.36 -6.83
N ARG A 392 -8.01 17.68 -5.63
CA ARG A 392 -8.45 17.09 -4.37
C ARG A 392 -9.82 17.61 -3.92
N ILE A 393 -10.07 18.91 -4.08
CA ILE A 393 -11.22 19.59 -3.50
C ILE A 393 -12.26 19.82 -4.60
N THR A 394 -13.32 19.02 -4.61
CA THR A 394 -14.36 19.09 -5.65
C THR A 394 -15.09 20.43 -5.72
N ASP A 395 -15.22 21.15 -4.59
CA ASP A 395 -15.81 22.49 -4.54
C ASP A 395 -14.73 23.55 -4.87
N GLU A 396 -14.80 24.10 -6.09
CA GLU A 396 -13.89 25.13 -6.58
C GLU A 396 -13.79 26.37 -5.66
N ASN A 397 -14.87 26.74 -4.98
CA ASN A 397 -14.83 27.89 -4.07
C ASN A 397 -14.04 27.56 -2.80
N GLN A 398 -14.23 26.36 -2.25
CA GLN A 398 -13.42 25.88 -1.13
C GLN A 398 -11.95 25.69 -1.53
N ALA A 399 -11.70 25.15 -2.72
CA ALA A 399 -10.35 24.97 -3.25
C ALA A 399 -9.62 26.32 -3.33
N LYS A 400 -10.30 27.34 -3.87
CA LYS A 400 -9.76 28.70 -3.95
C LYS A 400 -9.49 29.31 -2.57
N GLU A 401 -10.42 29.19 -1.63
CA GLU A 401 -10.26 29.70 -0.26
C GLU A 401 -9.05 29.05 0.45
N ILE A 402 -8.86 27.74 0.28
CA ILE A 402 -7.71 27.00 0.83
C ILE A 402 -6.40 27.43 0.17
N ILE A 403 -6.37 27.54 -1.17
CA ILE A 403 -5.18 28.01 -1.90
C ILE A 403 -4.79 29.41 -1.45
N ASP A 404 -5.76 30.32 -1.34
CA ASP A 404 -5.51 31.70 -0.90
C ASP A 404 -4.98 31.73 0.54
N HIS A 405 -5.50 30.88 1.43
CA HIS A 405 -5.00 30.77 2.79
C HIS A 405 -3.56 30.23 2.86
N VAL A 406 -3.26 29.15 2.12
CA VAL A 406 -1.91 28.58 2.04
C VAL A 406 -0.93 29.62 1.50
N LYS A 407 -1.30 30.41 0.49
CA LYS A 407 -0.46 31.49 -0.07
C LYS A 407 -0.24 32.66 0.90
N GLN A 408 -1.22 32.98 1.75
CA GLN A 408 -1.08 34.03 2.76
C GLN A 408 -0.03 33.66 3.82
N SER A 409 0.11 32.36 4.13
CA SER A 409 1.12 31.86 5.06
C SER A 409 2.38 31.39 4.34
N LYS A 410 3.45 32.19 4.40
CA LYS A 410 4.74 31.85 3.77
C LYS A 410 5.26 30.47 4.21
N SER A 411 5.11 30.11 5.48
CA SER A 411 5.55 28.81 6.01
C SER A 411 4.78 27.66 5.37
N LEU A 412 3.44 27.73 5.34
CA LEU A 412 2.59 26.70 4.73
C LEU A 412 2.87 26.58 3.23
N PHE A 413 3.03 27.70 2.54
CA PHE A 413 3.29 27.72 1.10
C PHE A 413 4.64 27.06 0.73
N ILE A 414 5.68 27.27 1.53
CA ILE A 414 6.99 26.64 1.35
C ILE A 414 6.89 25.14 1.64
N MET A 415 6.23 24.74 2.73
CA MET A 415 6.07 23.32 3.08
C MET A 415 5.26 22.53 2.05
N CYS A 416 4.25 23.15 1.44
CA CYS A 416 3.47 22.56 0.34
C CYS A 416 4.28 22.24 -0.92
N HIS A 417 5.58 22.55 -0.94
CA HIS A 417 6.50 21.92 -1.89
C HIS A 417 6.53 20.39 -1.78
N ILE A 418 6.35 19.85 -0.57
CA ILE A 418 6.24 18.41 -0.32
C ILE A 418 4.76 18.00 -0.36
N PRO A 419 4.35 17.05 -1.22
CA PRO A 419 2.94 16.66 -1.39
C PRO A 419 2.22 16.24 -0.11
N VAL A 420 2.89 15.57 0.84
CA VAL A 420 2.27 15.19 2.11
C VAL A 420 1.79 16.41 2.91
N PHE A 421 2.48 17.55 2.80
CA PHE A 421 2.05 18.79 3.44
C PHE A 421 0.86 19.43 2.76
N CYS A 422 0.74 19.32 1.43
CA CYS A 422 -0.48 19.69 0.73
C CYS A 422 -1.67 18.86 1.23
N TRP A 423 -1.48 17.55 1.41
CA TRP A 423 -2.50 16.65 1.93
C TRP A 423 -2.93 17.00 3.36
N ILE A 424 -1.98 17.20 4.27
CA ILE A 424 -2.26 17.62 5.67
C ILE A 424 -3.00 18.96 5.66
N SER A 425 -2.52 19.93 4.88
CA SER A 425 -3.09 21.28 4.81
C SER A 425 -4.52 21.26 4.27
N ALA A 426 -4.78 20.52 3.19
CA ALA A 426 -6.11 20.38 2.64
C ALA A 426 -7.06 19.76 3.67
N THR A 427 -6.65 18.66 4.31
CA THR A 427 -7.47 17.95 5.30
C THR A 427 -7.84 18.83 6.48
N VAL A 428 -6.86 19.54 7.07
CA VAL A 428 -7.08 20.41 8.23
C VAL A 428 -7.95 21.60 7.88
N LEU A 429 -7.64 22.30 6.78
CA LEU A 429 -8.36 23.51 6.40
C LEU A 429 -9.79 23.19 5.94
N GLN A 430 -10.02 22.08 5.23
CA GLN A 430 -11.37 21.60 4.92
C GLN A 430 -12.20 21.39 6.18
N ASN A 431 -11.65 20.69 7.19
CA ASN A 431 -12.38 20.45 8.43
C ASN A 431 -12.74 21.76 9.15
N ILE A 432 -11.81 22.72 9.23
CA ILE A 432 -12.05 24.03 9.85
C ILE A 432 -13.16 24.79 9.11
N LEU A 433 -13.16 24.76 7.77
CA LEU A 433 -14.20 25.41 6.96
C LEU A 433 -15.58 24.75 7.15
N GLU A 434 -15.62 23.42 7.25
CA GLU A 434 -16.85 22.67 7.54
C GLU A 434 -17.39 22.98 8.96
N GLU A 435 -16.52 23.01 9.97
CA GLU A 435 -16.89 23.39 11.33
C GLU A 435 -17.43 24.82 11.40
N LYS A 436 -16.78 25.78 10.72
CA LYS A 436 -17.27 27.16 10.62
C LYS A 436 -18.66 27.23 9.98
N ARG A 437 -18.89 26.51 8.87
CA ARG A 437 -20.21 26.44 8.21
C ARG A 437 -21.27 25.84 9.13
N ASN A 438 -20.94 24.75 9.82
CA ASN A 438 -21.87 24.06 10.74
C ASN A 438 -22.23 24.92 11.96
N ASN A 439 -21.28 25.70 12.48
CA ASN A 439 -21.53 26.62 13.59
C ASN A 439 -22.40 27.82 13.17
N VAL A 440 -22.22 28.35 11.95
CA VAL A 440 -23.11 29.40 11.40
C VAL A 440 -24.55 28.91 11.26
N VAL A 441 -24.77 27.64 10.88
CA VAL A 441 -26.12 27.05 10.79
C VAL A 441 -26.77 26.87 12.16
N LYS A 442 -26.01 26.49 13.20
CA LYS A 442 -26.50 26.35 14.58
C LYS A 442 -26.81 27.71 15.25
N ASN A 443 -26.05 28.76 14.93
CA ASN A 443 -26.23 30.10 15.47
C ASN A 443 -27.51 30.81 14.97
N ASN A 444 -28.12 30.33 13.89
CA ASN A 444 -29.42 30.79 13.43
C ASN A 444 -30.61 30.15 14.21
N GLN A 445 -30.34 29.29 15.19
CA GLN A 445 -31.34 28.59 16.01
C GLN A 445 -31.13 28.73 17.53
N ALA A 446 -30.16 29.52 18.00
CA ALA A 446 -29.85 29.66 19.43
C ALA A 446 -30.09 31.09 19.95
N ASP A 447 -30.64 31.19 21.17
CA ASP A 447 -30.92 32.47 21.85
C ASP A 447 -29.63 33.25 22.18
N ASP A 448 -29.75 34.58 22.21
CA ASP A 448 -28.68 35.60 22.29
C ASP A 448 -27.65 35.41 23.42
N ALA A 449 -27.92 34.61 24.45
CA ALA A 449 -27.00 34.35 25.55
C ALA A 449 -25.88 33.32 25.23
N SER A 450 -26.02 32.55 24.14
CA SER A 450 -25.01 31.56 23.72
C SER A 450 -23.97 32.11 22.73
N LYS A 451 -24.15 33.35 22.24
CA LYS A 451 -23.26 34.01 21.28
C LYS A 451 -21.92 34.45 21.89
N THR A 452 -21.89 34.79 23.16
CA THR A 452 -20.69 35.42 23.79
C THR A 452 -19.57 34.43 24.17
N LEU A 453 -19.82 33.11 24.12
CA LEU A 453 -18.81 32.08 24.42
C LEU A 453 -18.29 31.33 23.18
N GLN A 454 -18.83 31.60 21.99
CA GLN A 454 -18.43 30.94 20.73
C GLN A 454 -17.77 31.88 19.70
N GLU A 455 -17.64 33.17 20.01
CA GLU A 455 -17.00 34.19 19.15
C GLU A 455 -15.46 34.07 19.06
N SER A 456 -14.82 33.18 19.81
CA SER A 456 -13.36 32.96 19.76
C SER A 456 -12.88 32.05 18.63
N ASN A 457 -13.76 31.51 17.78
CA ASN A 457 -13.37 30.51 16.76
C ASN A 457 -12.83 31.10 15.45
N THR A 458 -12.70 32.43 15.36
CA THR A 458 -12.10 33.11 14.19
C THR A 458 -10.57 33.14 14.26
N GLU A 459 -9.96 32.90 15.44
CA GLU A 459 -8.50 32.79 15.63
C GLU A 459 -7.94 31.38 15.36
N ASP A 460 -8.79 30.39 15.09
CA ASP A 460 -8.44 28.96 15.08
C ASP A 460 -7.89 28.46 13.71
N THR A 461 -7.51 29.36 12.80
CA THR A 461 -6.88 28.95 11.52
C THR A 461 -5.35 28.85 11.72
N PRO A 462 -4.75 27.67 11.52
CA PRO A 462 -3.33 27.43 11.81
C PRO A 462 -2.39 28.27 10.94
N LYS A 463 -1.50 29.02 11.59
CA LYS A 463 -0.46 29.85 10.93
C LYS A 463 0.93 29.24 11.03
N THR A 464 1.15 28.42 12.05
CA THR A 464 2.43 27.75 12.33
C THR A 464 2.32 26.25 12.07
N LEU A 465 3.46 25.58 11.89
CA LEU A 465 3.53 24.14 11.69
C LEU A 465 3.04 23.37 12.94
N THR A 466 3.43 23.83 14.14
CA THR A 466 2.93 23.28 15.40
C THR A 466 1.41 23.36 15.49
N GLN A 467 0.80 24.49 15.10
CA GLN A 467 -0.65 24.61 15.01
C GLN A 467 -1.22 23.63 13.97
N MET A 468 -0.65 23.56 12.76
CA MET A 468 -1.09 22.61 11.72
C MET A 468 -1.14 21.17 12.24
N TYR A 469 -0.07 20.69 12.88
CA TYR A 469 -0.05 19.34 13.43
C TYR A 469 -0.99 19.17 14.62
N THR A 470 -1.17 20.21 15.45
CA THR A 470 -2.14 20.17 16.56
C THR A 470 -3.57 20.01 16.03
N HIS A 471 -3.95 20.78 15.00
CA HIS A 471 -5.26 20.65 14.35
C HIS A 471 -5.40 19.34 13.61
N PHE A 472 -4.34 18.87 12.93
CA PHE A 472 -4.32 17.55 12.29
C PHE A 472 -4.54 16.43 13.31
N LEU A 473 -3.82 16.45 14.43
CA LEU A 473 -3.95 15.49 15.52
C LEU A 473 -5.37 15.49 16.09
N ARG A 474 -5.93 16.67 16.36
CA ARG A 474 -7.31 16.85 16.81
C ARG A 474 -8.31 16.25 15.83
N PHE A 475 -8.15 16.53 14.53
CA PHE A 475 -8.98 15.98 13.47
C PHE A 475 -8.90 14.45 13.42
N GLN A 476 -7.70 13.88 13.48
CA GLN A 476 -7.50 12.42 13.45
C GLN A 476 -8.18 11.73 14.64
N ILE A 477 -8.07 12.30 15.83
CA ILE A 477 -8.73 11.80 17.04
C ILE A 477 -10.25 11.85 16.88
N GLN A 478 -10.82 12.99 16.45
CA GLN A 478 -12.26 13.13 16.23
C GLN A 478 -12.80 12.11 15.23
N GLN A 479 -12.09 11.88 14.12
CA GLN A 479 -12.49 10.93 13.09
C GLN A 479 -12.41 9.48 13.56
N SER A 480 -11.41 9.13 14.37
CA SER A 480 -11.29 7.78 14.93
C SER A 480 -12.48 7.42 15.82
N ARG A 481 -12.91 8.31 16.72
CA ARG A 481 -14.04 8.05 17.63
C ARG A 481 -15.38 7.97 16.92
N ARG A 482 -15.60 8.79 15.88
CA ARG A 482 -16.78 8.67 15.00
C ARG A 482 -16.92 7.27 14.38
N LYS A 483 -15.79 6.60 14.10
CA LYS A 483 -15.74 5.28 13.46
C LYS A 483 -15.96 4.13 14.45
N TYR A 484 -15.47 4.24 15.69
CA TYR A 484 -15.45 3.12 16.64
C TYR A 484 -16.43 3.26 17.82
N ASP A 485 -16.70 4.49 18.28
CA ASP A 485 -17.54 4.74 19.48
C ASP A 485 -18.98 5.11 19.12
N GLY A 486 -19.27 5.45 17.85
CA GLY A 486 -20.61 5.77 17.36
C GLY A 486 -21.21 7.08 17.89
N GLU A 487 -20.54 7.79 18.80
CA GLU A 487 -21.01 9.04 19.38
C GLU A 487 -20.67 10.27 18.52
N HIS A 488 -21.65 11.17 18.36
CA HIS A 488 -21.55 12.44 17.63
C HIS A 488 -21.43 13.65 18.58
N THR A 489 -20.83 13.47 19.76
CA THR A 489 -20.73 14.57 20.74
C THR A 489 -19.60 15.55 20.39
N PRO A 490 -19.88 16.87 20.36
CA PRO A 490 -18.87 17.90 20.08
C PRO A 490 -17.96 18.23 21.27
N ASP A 491 -18.30 17.78 22.49
CA ASP A 491 -17.52 18.00 23.71
C ASP A 491 -16.65 16.77 24.00
N VAL A 492 -15.36 16.88 23.70
CA VAL A 492 -14.44 15.74 23.59
C VAL A 492 -13.53 15.68 24.83
N SER A 493 -13.76 14.71 25.72
CA SER A 493 -12.77 14.39 26.76
C SER A 493 -11.72 13.41 26.21
N TRP A 494 -10.44 13.80 26.30
CA TRP A 494 -9.29 13.07 25.75
C TRP A 494 -8.98 11.82 26.57
N ASP A 495 -8.68 10.70 25.91
CA ASP A 495 -7.98 9.60 26.61
C ASP A 495 -6.49 9.97 26.68
N LYS A 496 -6.10 10.53 27.84
CA LYS A 496 -4.74 10.98 28.09
C LYS A 496 -3.74 9.82 28.03
N ASP A 497 -4.16 8.65 28.50
CA ASP A 497 -3.29 7.46 28.57
C ASP A 497 -3.02 6.92 27.15
N ALA A 498 -4.02 6.98 26.27
CA ALA A 498 -3.88 6.63 24.86
C ALA A 498 -2.87 7.53 24.11
N ILE A 499 -3.00 8.86 24.25
CA ILE A 499 -2.07 9.81 23.62
C ILE A 499 -0.66 9.65 24.20
N PHE A 500 -0.55 9.45 25.50
CA PHE A 500 0.74 9.26 26.16
C PHE A 500 1.43 7.98 25.68
N SER A 501 0.69 6.87 25.54
CA SER A 501 1.22 5.59 25.03
C SER A 501 1.64 5.69 23.57
N LEU A 502 0.85 6.38 22.73
CA LEU A 502 1.20 6.66 21.33
C LEU A 502 2.43 7.56 21.22
N GLY A 503 2.50 8.58 22.09
CA GLY A 503 3.64 9.47 22.25
C GLY A 503 4.93 8.73 22.58
N LYS A 504 4.85 7.82 23.56
CA LYS A 504 5.95 6.94 23.94
C LYS A 504 6.40 6.07 22.78
N LEU A 505 5.46 5.43 22.07
CA LEU A 505 5.78 4.63 20.88
C LEU A 505 6.49 5.45 19.81
N ALA A 506 5.99 6.66 19.51
CA ALA A 506 6.61 7.54 18.52
C ALA A 506 8.05 7.88 18.91
N PHE A 507 8.27 8.23 20.18
CA PHE A 507 9.57 8.60 20.72
C PHE A 507 10.56 7.42 20.73
N ASP A 508 10.17 6.27 21.30
CA ASP A 508 11.03 5.08 21.41
C ASP A 508 11.45 4.57 20.03
N GLN A 509 10.54 4.60 19.04
CA GLN A 509 10.86 4.19 17.67
C GLN A 509 11.69 5.24 16.94
N LEU A 510 11.48 6.53 17.20
CA LEU A 510 12.28 7.60 16.63
C LEU A 510 13.73 7.53 17.11
N GLU A 511 13.96 7.30 18.41
CA GLU A 511 15.30 7.15 18.99
C GLU A 511 16.04 5.91 18.44
N ARG A 512 15.30 4.84 18.12
CA ARG A 512 15.84 3.64 17.46
C ARG A 512 16.00 3.80 15.95
N ASN A 513 15.64 4.96 15.38
CA ASN A 513 15.59 5.23 13.95
C ASN A 513 14.74 4.19 13.18
N ASN A 514 13.64 3.76 13.79
CA ASN A 514 12.67 2.84 13.22
C ASN A 514 11.44 3.60 12.71
N VAL A 515 11.15 3.45 11.41
CA VAL A 515 9.95 4.03 10.77
C VAL A 515 8.75 3.07 10.81
N ILE A 516 9.03 1.77 11.02
CA ILE A 516 8.03 0.68 11.02
C ILE A 516 8.16 -0.09 12.32
N PHE A 517 7.01 -0.41 12.91
CA PHE A 517 6.89 -1.15 14.17
C PHE A 517 5.78 -2.21 14.08
N TYR A 518 5.84 -3.21 14.95
CA TYR A 518 5.00 -4.42 14.93
C TYR A 518 4.17 -4.56 16.19
N ASP A 519 3.27 -5.55 16.23
CA ASP A 519 2.44 -5.87 17.40
C ASP A 519 3.25 -5.87 18.72
N THR A 520 4.46 -6.44 18.71
CA THR A 520 5.36 -6.47 19.87
C THR A 520 5.80 -5.09 20.37
N ASP A 521 6.01 -4.14 19.45
CA ASP A 521 6.39 -2.76 19.78
C ASP A 521 5.21 -1.99 20.39
N LEU A 522 3.98 -2.24 19.90
CA LEU A 522 2.76 -1.65 20.47
C LEU A 522 2.52 -2.17 21.89
N GLU A 523 2.63 -3.48 22.10
CA GLU A 523 2.48 -4.11 23.42
C GLU A 523 3.51 -3.57 24.42
N ALA A 524 4.77 -3.40 24.00
CA ALA A 524 5.82 -2.82 24.85
C ALA A 524 5.53 -1.37 25.29
N CYS A 525 4.72 -0.64 24.51
CA CYS A 525 4.27 0.71 24.83
C CYS A 525 2.94 0.76 25.57
N GLY A 526 2.35 -0.39 25.92
CA GLY A 526 1.06 -0.48 26.62
C GLY A 526 -0.15 -0.26 25.70
N ILE A 527 0.03 -0.38 24.39
CA ILE A 527 -1.05 -0.24 23.41
C ILE A 527 -1.62 -1.62 23.11
N ASP A 528 -2.92 -1.80 23.41
CA ASP A 528 -3.67 -3.00 23.03
C ASP A 528 -3.81 -3.09 21.50
N VAL A 529 -3.24 -4.14 20.90
CA VAL A 529 -3.25 -4.40 19.44
C VAL A 529 -4.68 -4.42 18.87
N TYR A 530 -5.66 -4.92 19.63
CA TYR A 530 -7.06 -4.95 19.21
C TYR A 530 -7.76 -3.59 19.26
N LYS A 531 -7.21 -2.66 20.05
CA LYS A 531 -7.62 -1.24 20.10
C LYS A 531 -6.69 -0.34 19.29
N ALA A 532 -5.58 -0.86 18.77
CA ALA A 532 -4.64 -0.08 17.96
C ALA A 532 -5.27 0.41 16.65
N SER A 533 -6.30 -0.28 16.18
CA SER A 533 -7.23 0.13 15.12
C SER A 533 -7.90 1.48 15.40
N VAL A 534 -8.02 1.92 16.66
CA VAL A 534 -8.51 3.27 17.04
C VAL A 534 -7.49 4.34 16.69
N TYR A 535 -6.18 4.05 16.71
CA TYR A 535 -5.14 4.97 16.24
C TYR A 535 -5.02 5.02 14.71
N SER A 536 -5.87 4.30 13.96
CA SER A 536 -5.89 4.21 12.49
C SER A 536 -5.84 5.56 11.75
N GLY A 537 -6.16 6.68 12.41
CA GLY A 537 -6.00 8.01 11.81
C GLY A 537 -4.58 8.59 11.89
N MET A 538 -3.81 8.21 12.92
CA MET A 538 -2.45 8.70 13.16
C MET A 538 -1.37 7.68 12.76
N CYS A 539 -1.67 6.41 12.95
CA CYS A 539 -0.90 5.27 12.45
C CYS A 539 -1.72 4.60 11.34
N THR A 540 -1.15 4.48 10.14
CA THR A 540 -1.74 3.61 9.13
C THR A 540 -1.41 2.17 9.48
N GLN A 541 -2.44 1.35 9.69
CA GLN A 541 -2.27 -0.09 9.54
C GLN A 541 -1.98 -0.33 8.06
N ILE A 542 -0.73 -0.67 7.74
CA ILE A 542 -0.27 -0.81 6.34
C ILE A 542 -0.89 -2.08 5.72
N PHE A 543 -1.22 -3.07 6.55
CA PHE A 543 -1.80 -4.34 6.11
C PHE A 543 -3.18 -4.59 6.71
N LYS A 544 -4.20 -4.58 5.86
CA LYS A 544 -5.44 -5.33 6.07
C LYS A 544 -5.42 -6.50 5.10
N GLU A 545 -5.20 -7.69 5.64
CA GLU A 545 -5.50 -9.02 5.07
C GLU A 545 -5.95 -9.02 3.59
N GLU A 546 -5.01 -9.14 2.65
CA GLU A 546 -5.32 -9.41 1.24
C GLU A 546 -4.84 -10.82 0.87
N THR A 547 -5.80 -11.67 0.49
CA THR A 547 -5.59 -12.95 -0.20
C THR A 547 -4.95 -14.11 0.58
N GLY A 548 -5.14 -14.19 1.90
CA GLY A 548 -4.92 -15.44 2.65
C GLY A 548 -3.47 -15.79 2.97
N ILE A 549 -2.53 -14.84 2.84
CA ILE A 549 -1.18 -14.94 3.39
C ILE A 549 -1.07 -13.94 4.55
N VAL A 550 -1.11 -14.44 5.78
CA VAL A 550 -0.84 -13.63 6.99
C VAL A 550 0.68 -13.54 7.15
N LEU A 551 1.25 -12.43 6.70
CA LEU A 551 2.67 -12.11 6.87
C LEU A 551 2.95 -11.38 8.20
N GLY A 552 1.91 -10.90 8.90
CA GLY A 552 1.98 -10.13 10.14
C GLY A 552 1.39 -8.72 9.98
N THR A 553 0.99 -8.07 11.07
CA THR A 553 0.51 -6.68 11.04
C THR A 553 1.68 -5.72 11.23
N MET A 554 1.74 -4.68 10.41
CA MET A 554 2.73 -3.60 10.52
C MET A 554 2.03 -2.27 10.70
N TYR A 555 2.70 -1.41 11.45
CA TYR A 555 2.27 -0.05 11.71
C TYR A 555 3.41 0.90 11.37
N CYS A 556 3.05 2.05 10.80
CA CYS A 556 3.90 3.21 10.68
C CYS A 556 3.05 4.46 10.90
N PHE A 557 3.70 5.57 11.23
CA PHE A 557 3.06 6.87 11.12
C PHE A 557 2.86 7.24 9.65
N VAL A 558 1.82 8.02 9.36
CA VAL A 558 1.51 8.47 7.99
C VAL A 558 2.70 9.20 7.35
N HIS A 559 3.48 9.90 8.17
CA HIS A 559 4.70 10.59 7.77
C HIS A 559 5.66 10.72 8.96
N LEU A 560 6.98 10.70 8.70
CA LEU A 560 8.01 10.87 9.74
C LEU A 560 7.80 12.15 10.56
N SER A 561 7.42 13.24 9.89
CA SER A 561 7.15 14.51 10.56
C SER A 561 6.03 14.45 11.61
N ILE A 562 5.06 13.55 11.41
CA ILE A 562 3.96 13.34 12.36
C ILE A 562 4.49 12.55 13.56
N GLN A 563 5.35 11.56 13.31
CA GLN A 563 6.05 10.83 14.37
C GLN A 563 6.92 11.78 15.22
N GLU A 564 7.72 12.63 14.58
CA GLU A 564 8.56 13.64 15.25
C GLU A 564 7.72 14.61 16.11
N PHE A 565 6.61 15.11 15.57
CA PHE A 565 5.69 15.98 16.32
C PHE A 565 5.06 15.27 17.53
N ILE A 566 4.60 14.02 17.36
CA ILE A 566 3.99 13.24 18.45
C ILE A 566 5.04 12.89 19.52
N ALA A 567 6.27 12.59 19.11
CA ALA A 567 7.39 12.36 20.01
C ALA A 567 7.75 13.64 20.79
N ALA A 568 7.75 14.81 20.14
CA ALA A 568 8.00 16.10 20.79
C ALA A 568 6.90 16.43 21.82
N LEU A 569 5.64 16.17 21.46
CA LEU A 569 4.50 16.29 22.39
C LEU A 569 4.67 15.37 23.60
N TYR A 570 5.13 14.12 23.38
CA TYR A 570 5.43 13.19 24.46
C TYR A 570 6.53 13.71 25.38
N ALA A 571 7.65 14.18 24.84
CA ALA A 571 8.75 14.73 25.65
C ALA A 571 8.29 15.93 26.49
N HIS A 572 7.46 16.80 25.91
CA HIS A 572 6.86 17.94 26.63
C HIS A 572 5.92 17.50 27.75
N LEU A 573 4.99 16.57 27.46
CA LEU A 573 4.05 16.04 28.47
C LEU A 573 4.77 15.25 29.57
N PHE A 574 5.81 14.49 29.21
CA PHE A 574 6.62 13.74 30.14
C PHE A 574 7.35 14.68 31.11
N LEU A 575 7.92 15.78 30.60
CA LEU A 575 8.52 16.82 31.43
C LEU A 575 7.50 17.46 32.37
N ASP A 576 6.30 17.74 31.88
CA ASP A 576 5.22 18.34 32.66
C ASP A 576 4.72 17.43 33.80
N ILE A 577 4.61 16.13 33.54
CA ILE A 577 4.09 15.13 34.48
C ILE A 577 5.18 14.69 35.48
N ASN A 578 6.36 14.34 34.99
CA ASN A 578 7.41 13.70 35.77
C ASN A 578 8.47 14.68 36.29
N LYS A 579 8.47 15.94 35.81
CA LYS A 579 9.49 16.96 36.10
C LYS A 579 10.93 16.50 35.81
N LYS A 580 11.07 15.62 34.83
CA LYS A 580 12.34 15.08 34.31
C LYS A 580 12.29 15.05 32.80
N TYR A 581 13.42 15.19 32.13
CA TYR A 581 13.47 15.07 30.69
C TYR A 581 13.58 13.60 30.27
N VAL A 582 13.04 13.29 29.10
CA VAL A 582 12.77 11.90 28.67
C VAL A 582 14.03 11.05 28.44
N PHE A 583 15.19 11.71 28.29
CA PHE A 583 16.49 11.08 28.02
C PHE A 583 17.28 10.71 29.29
N ASP A 584 16.82 11.09 30.48
CA ASP A 584 17.45 10.74 31.75
C ASP A 584 16.41 10.09 32.68
N GLN A 585 16.29 8.77 32.55
CA GLN A 585 15.33 7.96 33.33
C GLN A 585 15.92 7.53 34.68
N ASP A 586 17.23 7.65 34.89
CA ASP A 586 17.96 7.06 36.02
C ASP A 586 18.32 8.08 37.12
N SER A 587 18.23 9.38 36.88
CA SER A 587 18.53 10.39 37.90
C SER A 587 17.41 10.51 38.95
N THR A 588 17.77 10.61 40.23
CA THR A 588 16.83 10.71 41.37
C THR A 588 16.48 12.14 41.79
N GLU A 589 17.01 13.17 41.10
CA GLU A 589 16.91 14.56 41.54
C GLU A 589 15.68 15.27 40.92
N GLN A 590 15.02 16.11 41.72
CA GLN A 590 13.93 16.98 41.26
C GLN A 590 14.52 18.35 40.90
N GLU A 591 14.54 18.68 39.61
CA GLU A 591 15.05 19.97 39.12
C GLU A 591 13.96 21.01 38.89
N ASN A 592 14.36 22.29 38.74
CA ASN A 592 13.46 23.39 38.41
C ASN A 592 12.96 23.29 36.96
N LYS A 593 11.64 23.29 36.77
CA LYS A 593 10.97 23.15 35.46
C LYS A 593 11.52 24.07 34.35
N SER A 594 11.92 25.30 34.66
CA SER A 594 12.47 26.24 33.67
C SER A 594 13.90 25.91 33.26
N GLU A 595 14.73 25.43 34.18
CA GLU A 595 16.09 24.95 33.89
C GLU A 595 16.00 23.65 33.09
N THR A 596 15.13 22.73 33.50
CA THR A 596 14.91 21.43 32.83
C THR A 596 14.36 21.57 31.40
N MET A 597 13.54 22.59 31.10
CA MET A 597 13.07 22.84 29.72
C MET A 597 14.20 23.37 28.82
N ILE A 598 15.03 24.28 29.35
CA ILE A 598 16.19 24.80 28.61
C ILE A 598 17.18 23.66 28.34
N ASP A 599 17.40 22.79 29.32
CA ASP A 599 18.34 21.68 29.19
C ASP A 599 17.80 20.55 28.30
N LEU A 600 16.48 20.30 28.31
CA LEU A 600 15.83 19.45 27.31
C LEU A 600 16.05 20.01 25.90
N LEU A 601 15.79 21.31 25.68
CA LEU A 601 15.98 21.94 24.37
C LEU A 601 17.44 21.89 23.91
N LYS A 602 18.41 22.15 24.80
CA LYS A 602 19.85 22.01 24.48
C LYS A 602 20.19 20.58 24.09
N THR A 603 19.80 19.60 24.92
CA THR A 603 20.07 18.18 24.68
C THR A 603 19.46 17.73 23.35
N THR A 604 18.24 18.19 23.05
CA THR A 604 17.57 17.90 21.79
C THR A 604 18.31 18.49 20.60
N VAL A 605 18.77 19.75 20.69
CA VAL A 605 19.58 20.39 19.64
C VAL A 605 20.90 19.67 19.46
N ASP A 606 21.58 19.30 20.54
CA ASP A 606 22.86 18.56 20.49
C ASP A 606 22.66 17.19 19.81
N LYS A 607 21.62 16.44 20.20
CA LYS A 607 21.25 15.17 19.55
C LYS A 607 20.86 15.33 18.08
N ALA A 608 20.17 16.41 17.72
CA ALA A 608 19.83 16.70 16.33
C ALA A 608 21.10 17.01 15.50
N LEU A 609 22.07 17.73 16.08
CA LEU A 609 23.36 18.02 15.45
C LEU A 609 24.27 16.78 15.32
N GLU A 610 24.19 15.85 16.28
CA GLU A 610 24.89 14.57 16.24
C GLU A 610 24.23 13.55 15.28
N SER A 611 23.00 13.81 14.84
CA SER A 611 22.24 12.92 13.98
C SER A 611 22.70 13.01 12.53
N ASP A 612 23.42 11.98 12.06
CA ASP A 612 23.88 11.87 10.66
C ASP A 612 22.75 11.94 9.62
N ASN A 613 21.51 11.59 10.00
CA ASN A 613 20.37 11.42 9.09
C ASN A 613 19.28 12.51 9.25
N GLY A 614 19.47 13.46 10.17
CA GLY A 614 18.52 14.55 10.44
C GLY A 614 17.13 14.11 10.91
N HIS A 615 16.98 12.88 11.43
CA HIS A 615 15.69 12.33 11.86
C HIS A 615 15.14 12.93 13.17
N LEU A 616 15.86 13.90 13.76
CA LEU A 616 15.44 14.65 14.93
C LEU A 616 15.26 16.15 14.61
N ASP A 617 15.41 16.56 13.35
CA ASP A 617 15.43 17.97 12.94
C ASP A 617 14.10 18.68 13.21
N LEU A 618 12.98 17.96 13.12
CA LEU A 618 11.66 18.51 13.41
C LEU A 618 11.21 18.25 14.86
N PHE A 619 11.86 17.32 15.55
CA PHE A 619 11.57 17.01 16.95
C PHE A 619 11.99 18.15 17.89
N SER A 620 13.08 18.85 17.56
CA SER A 620 13.52 20.08 18.24
C SER A 620 12.56 21.25 18.03
#